data_AF-A0AAE1C119-F1
#
_entry.id   AF-A0AAE1C119-F1
#
_cell.length_a   1.000
_cell.length_b   1.000
_cell.length_c   1.000
_cell.angle_alpha   90.00
_cell.angle_beta   90.00
_cell.angle_gamma   90.00
#
_symmetry.space_group_name_H-M   'P 1'
#
loop_
_entity.id
_entity.type
_entity.pdbx_description
1 polymer ?
#
loop_
_entity_poly.entity_id
_entity_poly.type
_entity_poly.pdbx_seq_one_letter_code
_entity_poly.pdbx_strand_id
1 'polypeptide(L)'
;MHEAVCWCPTTTTTTTTTTITTTTLQLPPPPLHPLPSQQHQHYSNTHLHQHFPGTYYGGEEDGMGTVPEATMKRMEEGYRELQATPSKSLLKKYLTPMVFDQLKRRVTAAGATLMDVIQSGLANPDSGVGVYAADAESYIMFHDLFDPVIDDYHGGFGSRDLHPGINLGSPAALGDLNELGDYVVSTRVRCARSLEAYPFNPLLTHQQYLELEQDVERAP
;
A
#
# COMPACT_ATOMS: atom_id res chain seq x y z
N MET A 1 13.30 3.76 -0.38
CA MET A 1 12.12 4.26 0.36
C MET A 1 10.97 3.35 -0.05
N HIS A 2 10.69 2.30 0.74
CA HIS A 2 9.68 1.31 0.39
C HIS A 2 8.35 1.78 0.98
N GLU A 3 7.43 2.19 0.12
CA GLU A 3 6.05 2.52 0.49
C GLU A 3 5.13 1.65 -0.37
N ALA A 4 4.61 0.58 0.22
CA ALA A 4 3.37 -0.04 -0.22
C ALA A 4 2.33 0.32 0.85
N VAL A 5 1.20 0.86 0.40
CA VAL A 5 0.13 1.41 1.26
C VAL A 5 -0.98 0.36 1.30
N CYS A 6 -1.41 -0.06 2.49
CA CYS A 6 -2.70 -0.72 2.66
C CYS A 6 -3.80 0.33 2.58
N TRP A 7 -4.77 0.14 1.69
CA TRP A 7 -6.03 0.89 1.70
C TRP A 7 -7.12 0.05 2.37
N CYS A 8 -7.88 0.66 3.28
CA CYS A 8 -9.03 0.03 3.93
C CYS A 8 -10.26 0.91 3.67
N PRO A 9 -11.31 0.40 2.99
CA PRO A 9 -12.55 1.13 2.83
C PRO A 9 -13.45 0.87 4.02
N THR A 10 -13.44 1.74 5.02
CA THR A 10 -14.64 1.97 5.84
C THR A 10 -14.64 3.38 6.43
N THR A 11 -15.72 4.10 6.09
CA THR A 11 -16.39 5.22 6.76
C THR A 11 -15.59 6.06 7.75
N THR A 12 -15.43 7.33 7.38
CA THR A 12 -15.31 8.50 8.27
C THR A 12 -14.44 8.26 9.51
N THR A 13 -13.12 8.44 9.37
CA THR A 13 -12.22 9.19 10.28
C THR A 13 -10.77 8.80 9.95
N THR A 14 -9.93 9.81 9.71
CA THR A 14 -8.46 9.85 9.63
C THR A 14 -7.70 8.58 10.08
N THR A 15 -7.25 7.73 9.15
CA THR A 15 -6.58 6.44 9.47
C THR A 15 -5.07 6.50 9.64
N THR A 16 -4.65 6.62 10.91
CA THR A 16 -3.46 6.09 11.62
C THR A 16 -2.50 4.98 11.10
N THR A 17 -1.43 5.17 10.30
CA THR A 17 -0.37 4.14 10.11
C THR A 17 1.01 4.63 10.52
N THR A 18 1.55 4.08 11.60
CA THR A 18 2.86 4.43 12.18
C THR A 18 3.94 3.45 11.73
N THR A 19 5.05 3.94 11.16
CA THR A 19 6.30 3.17 11.01
C THR A 19 7.39 3.83 11.85
N ILE A 20 8.00 3.05 12.75
CA ILE A 20 9.19 3.45 13.54
C ILE A 20 10.43 3.01 12.77
N THR A 21 11.41 3.89 12.61
CA THR A 21 12.72 3.53 12.07
C THR A 21 13.80 4.08 12.98
N THR A 22 14.57 3.18 13.59
CA THR A 22 15.70 3.51 14.46
C THR A 22 16.99 3.35 13.66
N THR A 23 17.85 4.37 13.65
CA THR A 23 19.20 4.26 13.08
C THR A 23 20.16 3.92 14.22
N THR A 24 20.75 2.72 14.20
CA THR A 24 21.67 2.24 15.25
C THR A 24 23.09 2.15 14.67
N LEU A 25 24.07 2.77 15.33
CA LEU A 25 25.49 2.54 15.08
C LEU A 25 25.83 1.09 15.47
N GLN A 26 26.58 0.39 14.61
CA GLN A 26 26.89 -1.03 14.76
C GLN A 26 27.77 -1.31 15.99
N LEU A 27 27.13 -1.63 17.11
CA LEU A 27 27.74 -2.14 18.33
C LEU A 27 27.20 -3.56 18.63
N PRO A 28 27.97 -4.41 19.33
CA PRO A 28 27.59 -5.81 19.55
C PRO A 28 26.27 -5.95 20.32
N PRO A 29 25.49 -7.01 20.04
CA PRO A 29 24.15 -7.17 20.60
C PRO A 29 24.19 -7.35 22.13
N PRO A 30 23.28 -6.69 22.88
CA PRO A 30 23.13 -6.93 24.31
C PRO A 30 22.61 -8.36 24.59
N PRO A 31 22.86 -8.91 25.79
CA PRO A 31 22.43 -10.26 26.16
C PRO A 31 20.90 -10.40 26.13
N LEU A 32 20.44 -11.54 25.59
CA LEU A 32 19.03 -11.86 25.41
C LEU A 32 18.33 -12.04 26.77
N HIS A 33 17.39 -11.15 27.08
CA HIS A 33 16.37 -11.40 28.11
C HIS A 33 15.15 -12.08 27.47
N PRO A 34 14.48 -13.02 28.16
CA PRO A 34 13.27 -13.65 27.63
C PRO A 34 12.15 -12.62 27.48
N LEU A 35 11.55 -12.54 26.29
CA LEU A 35 10.35 -11.74 26.05
C LEU A 35 9.18 -12.34 26.83
N PRO A 36 8.32 -11.52 27.49
CA PRO A 36 7.09 -12.01 28.07
C PRO A 36 6.15 -12.48 26.97
N SER A 37 5.58 -13.66 27.16
CA SER A 37 4.57 -14.27 26.29
C SER A 37 3.38 -13.34 26.09
N GLN A 38 3.19 -12.82 24.88
CA GLN A 38 1.97 -12.08 24.54
C GLN A 38 0.80 -13.05 24.46
N GLN A 39 -0.19 -12.84 25.32
CA GLN A 39 -1.47 -13.52 25.24
C GLN A 39 -2.21 -13.00 24.00
N HIS A 40 -2.49 -13.88 23.04
CA HIS A 40 -3.44 -13.61 21.96
C HIS A 40 -4.82 -13.32 22.58
N GLN A 41 -5.21 -12.05 22.62
CA GLN A 41 -6.61 -11.71 22.87
C GLN A 41 -7.39 -11.94 21.58
N HIS A 42 -8.22 -12.99 21.57
CA HIS A 42 -9.23 -13.21 20.54
C HIS A 42 -10.25 -12.05 20.60
N TYR A 43 -10.15 -11.11 19.67
CA TYR A 43 -11.22 -10.16 19.42
C TYR A 43 -12.20 -10.78 18.41
N SER A 44 -13.34 -11.27 18.92
CA SER A 44 -14.45 -11.72 18.09
C SER A 44 -15.31 -10.50 17.71
N ASN A 45 -15.17 -10.00 16.49
CA ASN A 45 -16.09 -9.01 15.92
C ASN A 45 -17.31 -9.73 15.30
N THR A 46 -18.32 -10.02 16.13
CA THR A 46 -19.53 -10.75 15.72
C THR A 46 -20.64 -9.86 15.13
N HIS A 47 -20.32 -8.79 14.38
CA HIS A 47 -21.38 -7.92 13.82
C HIS A 47 -21.11 -7.26 12.45
N LEU A 48 -20.52 -7.98 11.48
CA LEU A 48 -20.50 -7.58 10.06
C LEU A 48 -20.69 -8.78 9.10
N HIS A 49 -21.58 -9.72 9.44
CA HIS A 49 -22.07 -10.70 8.45
C HIS A 49 -23.28 -10.11 7.72
N GLN A 50 -23.06 -9.11 6.86
CA GLN A 50 -24.02 -8.80 5.81
C GLN A 50 -23.65 -9.65 4.60
N HIS A 51 -24.55 -10.55 4.21
CA HIS A 51 -24.47 -11.31 2.98
C HIS A 51 -24.45 -10.32 1.80
N PHE A 52 -23.29 -10.11 1.18
CA PHE A 52 -23.17 -9.42 -0.10
C PHE A 52 -23.26 -10.46 -1.23
N PRO A 53 -24.25 -10.36 -2.13
CA PRO A 53 -24.36 -11.24 -3.29
C PRO A 53 -23.41 -10.72 -4.38
N GLY A 54 -22.11 -10.94 -4.21
CA GLY A 54 -21.08 -10.49 -5.13
C GLY A 54 -19.69 -10.73 -4.56
N THR A 55 -18.70 -10.93 -5.43
CA THR A 55 -17.30 -10.83 -5.05
C THR A 55 -17.03 -9.39 -4.61
N TYR A 56 -16.20 -9.20 -3.57
CA TYR A 56 -15.81 -7.88 -3.08
C TYR A 56 -15.21 -6.98 -4.20
N TYR A 57 -14.70 -7.60 -5.26
CA TYR A 57 -13.98 -6.96 -6.36
C TYR A 57 -14.80 -6.75 -7.66
N GLY A 58 -16.08 -7.14 -7.69
CA GLY A 58 -16.86 -7.12 -8.94
C GLY A 58 -16.59 -8.33 -9.86
N GLY A 59 -17.23 -8.34 -11.03
CA GLY A 59 -17.18 -9.41 -12.03
C GLY A 59 -16.05 -9.25 -13.06
N GLU A 60 -15.82 -10.29 -13.87
CA GLU A 60 -14.73 -10.34 -14.86
C GLU A 60 -14.83 -9.30 -15.98
N GLU A 61 -15.97 -8.64 -16.19
CA GLU A 61 -16.12 -7.56 -17.18
C GLU A 61 -16.09 -6.16 -16.55
N ASP A 62 -16.11 -6.07 -15.22
CA ASP A 62 -16.13 -4.78 -14.53
C ASP A 62 -14.83 -4.01 -14.79
N GLY A 63 -14.98 -2.70 -15.02
CA GLY A 63 -13.86 -1.80 -15.32
C GLY A 63 -13.16 -2.04 -16.65
N MET A 64 -13.69 -2.89 -17.56
CA MET A 64 -13.15 -2.95 -18.92
C MET A 64 -13.36 -1.61 -19.63
N GLY A 65 -12.25 -0.97 -19.98
CA GLY A 65 -12.24 0.36 -20.60
C GLY A 65 -11.42 0.43 -21.87
N THR A 66 -11.55 1.56 -22.57
CA THR A 66 -10.70 1.86 -23.71
C THR A 66 -9.38 2.45 -23.22
N VAL A 67 -8.33 1.65 -23.22
CA VAL A 67 -6.96 2.12 -22.97
C VAL A 67 -6.40 2.72 -24.28
N PRO A 68 -5.83 3.94 -24.26
CA PRO A 68 -5.22 4.52 -25.46
C PRO A 68 -4.16 3.61 -26.07
N GLU A 69 -4.15 3.47 -27.39
CA GLU A 69 -3.24 2.55 -28.11
C GLU A 69 -1.76 2.80 -27.75
N ALA A 70 -1.38 4.07 -27.60
CA ALA A 70 -0.02 4.45 -27.18
C ALA A 70 0.31 3.95 -25.76
N THR A 71 -0.65 4.01 -24.83
CA THR A 71 -0.51 3.49 -23.47
C THR A 71 -0.42 1.97 -23.48
N MET A 72 -1.27 1.31 -24.27
CA MET A 72 -1.25 -0.15 -24.41
C MET A 72 0.10 -0.63 -24.95
N LYS A 73 0.60 0.01 -26.02
CA LYS A 73 1.91 -0.31 -26.59
C LYS A 73 3.04 -0.16 -25.56
N ARG A 74 3.09 0.96 -24.82
CA ARG A 74 4.10 1.20 -23.78
C ARG A 74 4.03 0.15 -22.67
N MET A 75 2.82 -0.28 -22.31
CA MET A 75 2.60 -1.28 -21.28
C MET A 75 3.11 -2.66 -21.71
N GLU A 76 2.82 -3.08 -22.94
CA GLU A 76 3.30 -4.34 -23.53
C GLU A 76 4.83 -4.36 -23.72
N GLU A 77 5.42 -3.24 -24.15
CA GLU A 77 6.88 -3.08 -24.26
C GLU A 77 7.54 -3.15 -22.89
N GLY A 78 7.06 -2.37 -21.92
CA GLY A 78 7.60 -2.36 -20.57
C GLY A 78 7.44 -3.71 -19.86
N TYR A 79 6.32 -4.40 -20.06
CA TYR A 79 6.12 -5.76 -19.56
C TYR A 79 7.19 -6.72 -20.10
N ARG A 80 7.44 -6.69 -21.41
CA ARG A 80 8.47 -7.52 -22.05
C ARG A 80 9.86 -7.25 -21.48
N GLU A 81 10.21 -5.98 -21.28
CA GLU A 81 11.49 -5.58 -20.70
C GLU A 81 11.62 -6.02 -19.23
N LEU A 82 10.57 -5.89 -18.44
CA LEU A 82 10.52 -6.37 -17.06
C LEU A 82 10.75 -7.88 -16.99
N GLN A 83 10.15 -8.67 -17.89
CA GLN A 83 10.36 -10.11 -17.94
C GLN A 83 11.82 -10.45 -18.30
N ALA A 84 12.42 -9.73 -19.25
CA ALA A 84 13.81 -9.93 -19.66
C ALA A 84 14.85 -9.48 -18.61
N THR A 85 14.52 -8.52 -17.76
CA THR A 85 15.47 -7.88 -16.82
C THR A 85 15.49 -8.59 -15.47
N PRO A 86 16.64 -9.01 -14.92
CA PRO A 86 16.70 -9.54 -13.55
C PRO A 86 16.21 -8.49 -12.53
N SER A 87 15.20 -8.83 -11.74
CA SER A 87 14.65 -7.96 -10.70
C SER A 87 14.14 -8.81 -9.53
N LYS A 88 14.22 -8.27 -8.32
CA LYS A 88 13.65 -8.86 -7.10
C LYS A 88 12.36 -8.17 -6.67
N SER A 89 11.82 -7.30 -7.51
CA SER A 89 10.60 -6.54 -7.22
C SER A 89 9.40 -7.46 -7.05
N LEU A 90 8.49 -7.11 -6.13
CA LEU A 90 7.20 -7.79 -5.99
C LEU A 90 6.36 -7.64 -7.27
N LEU A 91 6.48 -6.51 -7.98
CA LEU A 91 5.89 -6.32 -9.30
C LEU A 91 6.30 -7.46 -10.24
N LYS A 92 7.61 -7.72 -10.42
CA LYS A 92 8.07 -8.79 -11.30
C LYS A 92 7.59 -10.17 -10.82
N LYS A 93 7.56 -10.39 -9.51
CA LYS A 93 7.13 -11.66 -8.92
C LYS A 93 5.66 -11.98 -9.22
N TYR A 94 4.77 -10.98 -9.14
CA TYR A 94 3.33 -11.20 -9.19
C TYR A 94 2.65 -10.76 -10.49
N LEU A 95 3.28 -9.91 -11.30
CA LEU A 95 2.80 -9.58 -12.64
C LEU A 95 3.13 -10.71 -13.63
N THR A 96 2.44 -11.84 -13.47
CA THR A 96 2.52 -12.98 -14.38
C THR A 96 1.84 -12.65 -15.72
N PRO A 97 2.10 -13.41 -16.80
CA PRO A 97 1.43 -13.18 -18.08
C PRO A 97 -0.09 -13.20 -17.99
N MET A 98 -0.63 -14.13 -17.18
CA MET A 98 -2.06 -14.25 -16.95
C MET A 98 -2.65 -13.01 -16.26
N VAL A 99 -2.02 -12.56 -15.16
CA VAL A 99 -2.45 -11.36 -14.43
C VAL A 99 -2.33 -10.12 -15.32
N PHE A 100 -1.25 -10.02 -16.10
CA PHE A 100 -1.07 -8.91 -17.04
C PHE A 100 -2.20 -8.86 -18.08
N ASP A 101 -2.54 -9.99 -18.70
CA ASP A 101 -3.61 -10.06 -19.70
C ASP A 101 -4.99 -9.76 -19.11
N GLN A 102 -5.26 -10.16 -17.87
CA GLN A 102 -6.50 -9.87 -17.15
C GLN A 102 -6.67 -8.39 -16.80
N LEU A 103 -5.56 -7.71 -16.48
CA LEU A 103 -5.59 -6.35 -15.93
C LEU A 103 -5.31 -5.25 -16.95
N LYS A 104 -4.63 -5.53 -18.07
CA LYS A 104 -4.12 -4.50 -18.99
C LYS A 104 -5.17 -3.64 -19.69
N ARG A 105 -6.44 -4.06 -19.67
CA ARG A 105 -7.60 -3.32 -20.23
C ARG A 105 -8.54 -2.75 -19.16
N ARG A 106 -8.20 -2.92 -17.88
CA ARG A 106 -8.98 -2.35 -16.78
C ARG A 106 -8.68 -0.86 -16.63
N VAL A 107 -9.73 -0.10 -16.35
CA VAL A 107 -9.70 1.35 -16.15
C VAL A 107 -10.61 1.69 -14.98
N THR A 108 -10.11 2.47 -14.02
CA THR A 108 -10.91 2.97 -12.89
C THR A 108 -11.88 4.05 -13.35
N ALA A 109 -12.86 4.41 -12.52
CA ALA A 109 -13.78 5.52 -12.81
C ALA A 109 -13.04 6.87 -12.99
N ALA A 110 -11.89 7.06 -12.32
CA ALA A 110 -11.05 8.24 -12.49
C ALA A 110 -10.09 8.15 -13.69
N GLY A 111 -10.10 7.04 -14.43
CA GLY A 111 -9.32 6.85 -15.64
C GLY A 111 -7.92 6.26 -15.43
N ALA A 112 -7.59 5.79 -14.22
CA ALA A 112 -6.32 5.09 -13.99
C ALA A 112 -6.29 3.75 -14.71
N THR A 113 -5.13 3.45 -15.30
CA THR A 113 -4.84 2.21 -16.01
C THR A 113 -3.78 1.41 -15.26
N LEU A 114 -3.59 0.15 -15.67
CA LEU A 114 -2.48 -0.66 -15.15
C LEU A 114 -1.11 0.04 -15.37
N MET A 115 -0.97 0.85 -16.44
CA MET A 115 0.28 1.56 -16.70
C MET A 115 0.60 2.53 -15.57
N ASP A 116 -0.40 3.26 -15.06
CA ASP A 116 -0.23 4.20 -13.95
C ASP A 116 0.19 3.48 -12.66
N VAL A 117 -0.22 2.21 -12.52
CA VAL A 117 0.13 1.37 -11.38
C VAL A 117 1.56 0.84 -11.43
N ILE A 118 2.01 0.37 -12.60
CA ILE A 118 3.28 -0.38 -12.72
C ILE A 118 4.45 0.45 -13.25
N GLN A 119 4.21 1.66 -13.78
CA GLN A 119 5.21 2.48 -14.47
C GLN A 119 6.51 2.65 -13.67
N SER A 120 6.41 2.87 -12.36
CA SER A 120 7.59 3.05 -11.51
C SER A 120 8.45 1.80 -11.43
N GLY A 121 7.86 0.61 -11.27
CA GLY A 121 8.60 -0.65 -11.25
C GLY A 121 9.14 -1.06 -12.62
N LEU A 122 8.50 -0.64 -13.71
CA LEU A 122 9.04 -0.82 -15.06
C LEU A 122 10.28 0.05 -15.29
N ALA A 123 10.24 1.32 -14.86
CA ALA A 123 11.34 2.27 -15.03
C ALA A 123 12.51 1.99 -14.07
N ASN A 124 12.25 1.40 -12.91
CA ASN A 124 13.24 1.17 -11.85
C ASN A 124 13.28 -0.32 -11.46
N PRO A 125 14.02 -1.17 -12.21
CA PRO A 125 14.07 -2.62 -11.96
C PRO A 125 14.66 -3.02 -10.61
N ASP A 126 15.37 -2.12 -9.93
CA ASP A 126 15.93 -2.28 -8.59
C ASP A 126 14.90 -2.01 -7.47
N SER A 127 13.66 -1.66 -7.83
CA SER A 127 12.55 -1.51 -6.88
C SER A 127 12.35 -2.77 -6.02
N GLY A 128 12.05 -2.57 -4.73
CA GLY A 128 11.62 -3.69 -3.88
C GLY A 128 10.17 -4.10 -4.13
N VAL A 129 9.28 -3.14 -4.37
CA VAL A 129 7.85 -3.39 -4.62
C VAL A 129 7.51 -3.13 -6.08
N GLY A 130 7.52 -1.87 -6.51
CA GLY A 130 7.34 -1.48 -7.92
C GLY A 130 5.92 -1.20 -8.37
N VAL A 131 4.93 -1.20 -7.47
CA VAL A 131 3.53 -0.81 -7.76
C VAL A 131 3.10 0.37 -6.90
N TYR A 132 2.27 1.24 -7.45
CA TYR A 132 1.61 2.34 -6.73
C TYR A 132 0.13 2.38 -7.13
N ALA A 133 -0.77 2.54 -6.17
CA ALA A 133 -2.16 2.83 -6.51
C ALA A 133 -2.28 4.25 -7.05
N ALA A 134 -3.06 4.43 -8.13
CA ALA A 134 -3.28 5.72 -8.76
C ALA A 134 -4.47 6.46 -8.14
N ASP A 135 -5.45 5.70 -7.66
CA ASP A 135 -6.60 6.14 -6.87
C ASP A 135 -7.01 5.03 -5.88
N ALA A 136 -8.03 5.29 -5.06
CA ALA A 136 -8.55 4.32 -4.10
C ALA A 136 -9.12 3.07 -4.79
N GLU A 137 -9.82 3.24 -5.91
CA GLU A 137 -10.43 2.17 -6.69
C GLU A 137 -9.38 1.21 -7.29
N SER A 138 -8.15 1.67 -7.52
CA SER A 138 -7.04 0.87 -8.05
C SER A 138 -6.78 -0.39 -7.23
N TYR A 139 -6.96 -0.34 -5.90
CA TYR A 139 -6.79 -1.54 -5.05
C TYR A 139 -7.84 -2.62 -5.35
N ILE A 140 -9.03 -2.22 -5.80
CA ILE A 140 -10.11 -3.14 -6.16
C ILE A 140 -9.93 -3.58 -7.62
N MET A 141 -9.73 -2.62 -8.52
CA MET A 141 -9.65 -2.83 -9.96
C MET A 141 -8.45 -3.70 -10.38
N PHE A 142 -7.33 -3.57 -9.66
CA PHE A 142 -6.10 -4.29 -9.93
C PHE A 142 -5.74 -5.26 -8.79
N HIS A 143 -6.74 -5.78 -8.07
CA HIS A 143 -6.55 -6.64 -6.90
C HIS A 143 -5.76 -7.93 -7.20
N ASP A 144 -5.92 -8.52 -8.40
CA ASP A 144 -5.14 -9.69 -8.84
C ASP A 144 -3.61 -9.44 -8.80
N LEU A 145 -3.18 -8.17 -8.84
CA LEU A 145 -1.80 -7.75 -8.61
C LEU A 145 -1.57 -7.25 -7.18
N PHE A 146 -2.46 -6.41 -6.64
CA PHE A 146 -2.26 -5.79 -5.32
C PHE A 146 -2.34 -6.78 -4.16
N ASP A 147 -3.32 -7.68 -4.13
CA ASP A 147 -3.53 -8.62 -3.03
C ASP A 147 -2.28 -9.47 -2.74
N PRO A 148 -1.69 -10.18 -3.74
CA PRO A 148 -0.50 -10.98 -3.47
C PRO A 148 0.74 -10.12 -3.17
N VAL A 149 0.82 -8.88 -3.67
CA VAL A 149 1.90 -7.95 -3.33
C VAL A 149 1.79 -7.47 -1.87
N ILE A 150 0.58 -7.13 -1.43
CA ILE A 150 0.28 -6.70 -0.06
C ILE A 150 0.56 -7.86 0.91
N ASP A 151 0.07 -9.05 0.60
CA ASP A 151 0.27 -10.25 1.44
C ASP A 151 1.76 -10.54 1.67
N ASP A 152 2.57 -10.52 0.60
CA ASP A 152 4.01 -10.77 0.68
C ASP A 152 4.77 -9.65 1.40
N TYR A 153 4.44 -8.39 1.10
CA TYR A 153 5.11 -7.25 1.72
C TYR A 153 4.81 -7.12 3.21
N HIS A 154 3.57 -7.43 3.62
CA HIS A 154 3.11 -7.32 5.01
C HIS A 154 3.26 -8.61 5.82
N GLY A 155 3.74 -9.70 5.22
CA GLY A 155 4.05 -10.95 5.91
C GLY A 155 2.82 -11.75 6.35
N GLY A 156 1.76 -11.75 5.55
CA GLY A 156 0.51 -12.46 5.84
C GLY A 156 -0.66 -11.50 6.06
N PHE A 157 -1.17 -10.91 4.98
CA PHE A 157 -2.38 -10.08 4.96
C PHE A 157 -3.15 -10.41 3.68
N GLY A 158 -3.93 -11.50 3.74
CA GLY A 158 -4.64 -12.04 2.60
C GLY A 158 -5.84 -11.18 2.21
N SER A 159 -6.42 -11.48 1.04
CA SER A 159 -7.55 -10.73 0.46
C SER A 159 -8.84 -10.72 1.29
N ARG A 160 -8.92 -11.54 2.35
CA ARG A 160 -10.05 -11.60 3.28
C ARG A 160 -9.74 -11.00 4.64
N ASP A 161 -8.50 -10.61 4.88
CA ASP A 161 -8.10 -10.00 6.12
C ASP A 161 -8.53 -8.53 6.12
N LEU A 162 -8.95 -8.06 7.29
CA LEU A 162 -9.36 -6.68 7.48
C LEU A 162 -8.38 -6.02 8.43
N HIS A 163 -7.89 -4.83 8.05
CA HIS A 163 -7.04 -4.06 8.93
C HIS A 163 -7.83 -3.71 10.20
N PRO A 164 -7.25 -3.88 11.40
CA PRO A 164 -7.96 -3.55 12.63
C PRO A 164 -8.31 -2.06 12.69
N GLY A 165 -9.32 -1.72 13.49
CA GLY A 165 -9.63 -0.33 13.78
C GLY A 165 -8.43 0.39 14.42
N ILE A 166 -8.39 1.72 14.26
CA ILE A 166 -7.29 2.53 14.78
C ILE A 166 -7.17 2.33 16.30
N ASN A 167 -5.97 1.97 16.73
CA ASN A 167 -5.61 1.89 18.14
C ASN A 167 -4.23 2.49 18.34
N LEU A 168 -4.17 3.70 18.92
CA LEU A 168 -2.90 4.39 19.21
C LEU A 168 -2.20 3.84 20.47
N GLY A 169 -2.87 2.97 21.22
CA GLY A 169 -2.38 2.47 22.50
C GLY A 169 -2.23 3.58 23.55
N SER A 170 -1.36 3.33 24.51
CA SER A 170 -0.99 4.30 25.55
C SER A 170 0.46 4.75 25.33
N PRO A 171 0.74 6.06 25.26
CA PRO A 171 2.11 6.57 25.16
C PRO A 171 3.01 6.10 26.31
N ALA A 172 2.43 5.89 27.51
CA ALA A 172 3.18 5.41 28.67
C ALA A 172 3.76 3.99 28.47
N ALA A 173 3.17 3.19 27.57
CA ALA A 173 3.68 1.86 27.25
C ALA A 173 4.97 1.88 26.41
N LEU A 174 5.34 3.04 25.83
CA LEU A 174 6.54 3.16 25.00
C LEU A 174 7.84 3.18 25.84
N GLY A 175 7.77 3.59 27.12
CA GLY A 175 8.94 3.72 28.00
C GLY A 175 9.93 4.81 27.56
N ASP A 176 11.06 4.92 28.26
CA ASP A 176 12.19 5.72 27.79
C ASP A 176 13.14 4.84 26.95
N LEU A 177 13.28 5.21 25.68
CA LEU A 177 14.09 4.47 24.71
C LEU A 177 15.59 4.56 25.00
N ASN A 178 16.01 5.48 25.87
CA ASN A 178 17.39 5.74 26.24
C ASN A 178 17.74 5.24 27.65
N GLU A 179 16.88 4.43 28.28
CA GLU A 179 17.07 3.91 29.65
C GLU A 179 18.38 3.14 29.86
N LEU A 180 18.93 2.50 28.81
CA LEU A 180 20.12 1.64 28.89
C LEU A 180 21.44 2.34 28.54
N GLY A 181 21.42 3.67 28.40
CA GLY A 181 22.60 4.51 28.12
C GLY A 181 22.38 5.40 26.91
N ASP A 182 23.10 6.52 26.86
CA ASP A 182 22.98 7.61 25.86
C ASP A 182 23.37 7.20 24.44
N TYR A 183 22.69 6.21 23.90
CA TYR A 183 22.89 5.65 22.57
C TYR A 183 21.87 6.18 21.56
N VAL A 184 20.72 6.69 22.03
CA VAL A 184 19.65 7.18 21.16
C VAL A 184 19.89 8.64 20.81
N VAL A 185 20.26 8.88 19.55
CA VAL A 185 20.47 10.25 19.02
C VAL A 185 19.14 10.95 18.71
N SER A 186 18.19 10.23 18.12
CA SER A 186 16.88 10.77 17.75
C SER A 186 15.87 9.65 17.50
N THR A 187 14.59 9.92 17.80
CA THR A 187 13.47 9.03 17.50
C THR A 187 12.51 9.72 16.54
N ARG A 188 12.02 8.99 15.54
CA ARG A 188 11.03 9.50 14.57
C ARG A 188 9.91 8.50 14.35
N VAL A 189 8.69 9.00 14.52
CA VAL A 189 7.44 8.33 14.16
C VAL A 189 6.78 9.13 13.05
N ARG A 190 6.34 8.45 12.00
CA ARG A 190 5.63 9.10 10.89
C ARG A 190 4.38 8.33 10.50
N CYS A 191 3.41 9.05 9.95
CA CYS A 191 2.23 8.48 9.35
C CYS A 191 1.92 9.14 8.01
N ALA A 192 1.28 8.39 7.10
CA ALA A 192 0.84 8.89 5.80
C ALA A 192 -0.69 8.90 5.73
N ARG A 193 -1.30 9.96 5.17
CA ARG A 193 -2.75 10.07 4.98
C ARG A 193 -3.03 10.57 3.58
N SER A 194 -4.21 10.24 3.08
CA SER A 194 -4.77 10.79 1.86
C SER A 194 -6.08 11.49 2.19
N LEU A 195 -6.36 12.61 1.52
CA LEU A 195 -7.64 13.31 1.62
C LEU A 195 -8.63 12.69 0.63
N GLU A 196 -9.84 12.37 1.10
CA GLU A 196 -10.87 11.64 0.33
C GLU A 196 -11.26 12.35 -0.98
N ALA A 197 -11.19 13.68 -1.00
CA ALA A 197 -11.57 14.48 -2.17
C ALA A 197 -10.60 14.38 -3.35
N TYR A 198 -9.42 13.77 -3.17
CA TYR A 198 -8.34 13.79 -4.14
C TYR A 198 -7.89 12.37 -4.51
N PRO A 199 -7.53 12.11 -5.79
CA PRO A 199 -6.86 10.88 -6.15
C PRO A 199 -5.43 10.86 -5.58
N PHE A 200 -4.69 9.77 -5.80
CA PHE A 200 -3.29 9.72 -5.39
C PHE A 200 -2.39 10.43 -6.41
N ASN A 201 -1.12 10.62 -6.03
CA ASN A 201 -0.12 11.34 -6.81
C ASN A 201 -0.05 10.98 -8.30
N PRO A 202 -0.22 9.72 -8.74
CA PRO A 202 -0.18 9.39 -10.17
C PRO A 202 -1.25 10.10 -11.02
N LEU A 203 -2.41 10.43 -10.43
CA LEU A 203 -3.50 11.14 -11.13
C LEU A 203 -3.70 12.58 -10.66
N LEU A 204 -3.00 13.02 -9.62
CA LEU A 204 -3.11 14.39 -9.14
C LEU A 204 -2.64 15.40 -10.19
N THR A 205 -3.54 16.30 -10.56
CA THR A 205 -3.22 17.41 -11.44
C THR A 205 -2.53 18.54 -10.67
N HIS A 206 -1.81 19.41 -11.40
CA HIS A 206 -1.18 20.59 -10.80
C HIS A 206 -2.19 21.48 -10.04
N GLN A 207 -3.40 21.66 -10.60
CA GLN A 207 -4.43 22.45 -9.94
C GLN A 207 -4.90 21.79 -8.63
N GLN A 208 -5.10 20.48 -8.64
CA GLN A 208 -5.45 19.74 -7.42
C GLN A 208 -4.33 19.76 -6.38
N TYR A 209 -3.05 19.80 -6.76
CA TYR A 209 -1.96 20.01 -5.79
C TYR A 209 -2.08 21.35 -5.07
N LEU A 210 -2.43 22.43 -5.78
CA LEU A 210 -2.62 23.75 -5.18
C LEU A 210 -3.85 23.77 -4.25
N GLU A 211 -4.91 23.06 -4.62
CA GLU A 211 -6.12 22.94 -3.79
C GLU A 211 -5.85 22.08 -2.55
N LEU A 212 -5.14 20.96 -2.71
CA LEU A 212 -4.70 20.09 -1.63
C LEU A 212 -3.85 20.84 -0.60
N GLU A 213 -2.89 21.65 -1.06
CA GLU A 213 -2.05 22.49 -0.19
C GLU A 213 -2.92 23.44 0.64
N GLN A 214 -3.86 24.16 0.01
CA GLN A 214 -4.76 25.07 0.69
C GLN A 214 -5.69 24.36 1.69
N ASP A 215 -6.20 23.18 1.34
CA ASP A 215 -7.09 22.41 2.22
C ASP A 215 -6.35 21.90 3.46
N VAL A 216 -5.09 21.47 3.29
CA VAL A 216 -4.24 21.04 4.41
C VAL A 216 -3.86 22.23 5.29
N GLU A 217 -3.54 23.39 4.72
CA GLU A 217 -3.23 24.60 5.49
C GLU A 217 -4.42 25.14 6.29
N ARG A 218 -5.65 24.94 5.79
CA ARG A 218 -6.90 25.38 6.45
C ARG A 218 -7.44 24.36 7.43
N ALA A 219 -6.93 23.13 7.45
CA ALA A 219 -7.39 22.09 8.34
C ALA A 219 -7.17 22.51 9.81
N PRO A 220 -8.18 22.36 10.69
CA PRO A 220 -8.12 22.78 12.09
C PRO A 220 -7.19 21.92 12.95
#